data_AF-A0A208ZMJ9-F1
#
_entry.id   AF-A0A208ZMJ9-F1
#
_cell.length_a   1.000
_cell.length_b   1.000
_cell.length_c   1.000
_cell.angle_alpha   90.00
_cell.angle_beta   90.00
_cell.angle_gamma   90.00
#
_symmetry.space_group_name_H-M   'P 1'
#
loop_
_entity.id
_entity.type
_entity.pdbx_description
1 polymer ?
#
loop_
_entity_poly.entity_id
_entity_poly.type
_entity_poly.pdbx_seq_one_letter_code
_entity_poly.pdbx_strand_id
1 'polypeptide(L)'
;IMRDTYNGTAGYDYFINVNVEAIAEPRLNIDCALAHYFQAKREYDENDINLAWATLSRAEFLLGIAFGTAQSQSTDSRIMQSKGGQAKAKSYQPIKDKVIALLEERKPDGGWKSKVQAINNIIESVGTFITDERIAAAPSNLKPLITSWSKQDDGVRAAFKRTVKRRKS
;
A
#
# COMPACT_ATOMS: atom_id res chain seq x y z
N ILE A 1 -10.89 42.60 -58.13
CA ILE A 1 -11.85 42.01 -57.17
C ILE A 1 -12.22 40.64 -57.69
N MET A 2 -11.69 39.57 -57.10
CA MET A 2 -12.34 38.27 -57.09
C MET A 2 -11.75 37.49 -55.90
N ARG A 3 -12.65 37.08 -55.02
CA ARG A 3 -12.39 36.28 -53.81
C ARG A 3 -12.46 34.83 -54.23
N ASP A 4 -11.38 34.08 -54.07
CA ASP A 4 -11.45 32.63 -54.07
C ASP A 4 -11.47 32.15 -52.62
N THR A 5 -12.57 31.49 -52.30
CA THR A 5 -12.96 30.95 -51.01
C THR A 5 -12.07 29.77 -50.64
N TYR A 6 -11.32 29.94 -49.55
CA TYR A 6 -10.68 28.83 -48.83
C TYR A 6 -11.78 27.91 -48.26
N ASN A 7 -11.99 26.76 -48.90
CA ASN A 7 -12.76 25.65 -48.33
C ASN A 7 -11.90 24.91 -47.30
N GLY A 8 -11.73 25.49 -46.12
CA GLY A 8 -11.22 24.80 -44.94
C GLY A 8 -12.39 24.24 -44.16
N THR A 9 -12.65 22.92 -44.23
CA THR A 9 -13.50 22.16 -43.27
C THR A 9 -13.65 20.66 -43.62
N ALA A 10 -12.71 20.04 -44.33
CA ALA A 10 -12.85 18.61 -44.69
C ALA A 10 -12.00 17.62 -43.86
N GLY A 11 -11.21 18.08 -42.88
CA GLY A 11 -10.21 17.21 -42.21
C GLY A 11 -10.34 17.02 -40.70
N TYR A 12 -11.24 17.73 -40.01
CA TYR A 12 -11.24 17.80 -38.54
C TYR A 12 -12.43 17.13 -37.85
N ASP A 13 -13.17 16.27 -38.56
CA ASP A 13 -14.38 15.62 -38.03
C ASP A 13 -14.17 14.16 -37.56
N TYR A 14 -12.95 13.78 -37.20
CA TYR A 14 -12.73 12.59 -36.37
C TYR A 14 -12.81 12.96 -34.88
N PHE A 15 -13.96 13.48 -34.47
CA PHE A 15 -14.32 13.63 -33.07
C PHE A 15 -14.64 12.23 -32.50
N ILE A 16 -13.62 11.52 -32.02
CA ILE A 16 -13.85 10.53 -30.98
C ILE A 16 -14.21 11.34 -29.72
N ASN A 17 -15.49 11.29 -29.36
CA ASN A 17 -16.04 11.77 -28.09
C ASN A 17 -15.29 11.08 -26.94
N VAL A 18 -14.19 11.69 -26.47
CA VAL A 18 -13.59 11.27 -25.20
C VAL A 18 -14.51 11.82 -24.12
N ASN A 19 -15.39 10.95 -23.62
CA ASN A 19 -16.26 11.25 -22.50
C ASN A 19 -15.40 11.77 -21.33
N VAL A 20 -15.74 12.92 -20.77
CA VAL A 20 -14.96 13.62 -19.72
C VAL A 20 -14.80 12.73 -18.48
N GLU A 21 -15.70 11.77 -18.28
CA GLU A 21 -15.62 10.74 -17.23
C GLU A 21 -14.48 9.72 -17.43
N ALA A 22 -14.04 9.49 -18.67
CA ALA A 22 -12.99 8.53 -19.01
C ALA A 22 -11.58 9.02 -18.63
N ILE A 23 -11.42 10.31 -18.34
CA ILE A 23 -10.16 10.97 -17.97
C ILE A 23 -9.66 10.48 -16.59
N ALA A 24 -10.54 9.87 -15.78
CA ALA A 24 -10.23 9.37 -14.45
C ALA A 24 -9.49 8.01 -14.42
N GLU A 25 -9.32 7.32 -15.55
CA GLU A 25 -8.71 5.99 -15.60
C GLU A 25 -7.28 6.02 -16.18
N PRO A 26 -6.23 5.85 -15.35
CA PRO A 26 -4.84 5.95 -15.81
C PRO A 26 -4.46 4.94 -16.89
N ARG A 27 -5.05 3.73 -16.86
CA ARG A 27 -4.77 2.68 -17.86
C ARG A 27 -5.32 3.05 -19.24
N LEU A 28 -6.57 3.53 -19.29
CA LEU A 28 -7.19 3.99 -20.53
C LEU A 28 -6.40 5.15 -21.17
N ASN A 29 -5.86 6.04 -20.35
CA ASN A 29 -5.04 7.16 -20.83
C ASN A 29 -3.70 6.70 -21.43
N ILE A 30 -3.08 5.63 -20.91
CA ILE A 30 -1.84 5.06 -21.47
C ILE A 30 -2.12 4.37 -22.82
N ASP A 31 -3.18 3.58 -22.91
CA ASP A 31 -3.54 2.87 -24.14
C ASP A 31 -3.88 3.86 -25.27
N CYS A 32 -4.62 4.92 -24.94
CA CYS A 32 -4.90 6.02 -25.88
C CYS A 32 -3.63 6.78 -26.30
N ALA A 33 -2.70 7.04 -25.37
CA ALA A 33 -1.44 7.70 -25.70
C ALA A 33 -0.58 6.87 -26.66
N LEU A 34 -0.52 5.54 -26.46
CA LEU A 34 0.17 4.63 -27.36
C LEU A 34 -0.46 4.61 -28.76
N ALA A 35 -1.79 4.57 -28.84
CA ALA A 35 -2.50 4.65 -30.11
C ALA A 35 -2.19 5.93 -30.88
N HIS A 36 -2.18 7.09 -30.20
CA HIS A 36 -1.79 8.37 -30.79
C HIS A 36 -0.32 8.39 -31.22
N TYR A 37 0.59 7.80 -30.45
CA TYR A 37 2.00 7.72 -30.83
C TYR A 37 2.21 6.91 -32.12
N PHE A 38 1.55 5.76 -32.26
CA PHE A 38 1.62 4.97 -33.48
C PHE A 38 0.99 5.67 -34.68
N GLN A 39 -0.09 6.42 -34.46
CA GLN A 39 -0.73 7.22 -35.51
C GLN A 39 0.17 8.38 -35.96
N ALA A 40 0.77 9.12 -35.03
CA ALA A 40 1.71 10.21 -35.33
C ALA A 40 2.91 9.71 -36.14
N LYS A 41 3.41 8.50 -35.84
CA LYS A 41 4.49 7.88 -36.60
C LYS A 41 4.08 7.57 -38.04
N ARG A 42 2.87 7.05 -38.27
CA ARG A 42 2.34 6.82 -39.62
C ARG A 42 2.21 8.11 -40.41
N GLU A 43 1.66 9.16 -39.79
CA GLU A 43 1.47 10.47 -40.42
C GLU A 43 2.81 11.12 -40.77
N TYR A 44 3.84 10.93 -39.94
CA TYR A 44 5.21 11.35 -40.24
C TYR A 44 5.80 10.59 -41.43
N ASP A 45 5.62 9.26 -41.47
CA ASP A 45 6.09 8.41 -42.57
C ASP A 45 5.36 8.74 -43.89
N GLU A 46 4.11 9.21 -43.81
CA GLU A 46 3.29 9.72 -44.93
C GLU A 46 3.60 11.19 -45.30
N ASN A 47 4.58 11.81 -44.63
CA ASN A 47 5.04 13.19 -44.82
C ASN A 47 3.98 14.27 -44.50
N ASP A 48 2.94 13.92 -43.74
CA ASP A 48 1.98 14.86 -43.16
C ASP A 48 2.47 15.34 -41.78
N ILE A 49 3.51 16.17 -41.83
CA ILE A 49 4.25 16.64 -40.65
C ILE A 49 3.34 17.41 -39.68
N ASN A 50 2.39 18.20 -40.18
CA ASN A 50 1.50 19.01 -39.34
C ASN A 50 0.54 18.11 -38.55
N LEU A 51 -0.01 17.10 -39.20
CA LEU A 51 -0.89 16.14 -38.55
C LEU A 51 -0.14 15.28 -37.54
N ALA A 52 1.06 14.81 -37.91
CA ALA A 52 1.94 14.04 -37.02
C ALA A 52 2.27 14.79 -35.73
N TRP A 53 2.59 16.08 -35.82
CA TRP A 53 2.86 16.92 -34.65
C TRP A 53 1.64 17.10 -33.75
N ALA A 54 0.47 17.37 -34.33
CA ALA A 54 -0.77 17.50 -33.56
C ALA A 54 -1.11 16.21 -32.81
N THR A 55 -0.94 15.06 -33.46
CA THR A 55 -1.18 13.75 -32.87
C THR A 55 -0.16 13.42 -31.78
N LEU A 56 1.12 13.78 -31.96
CA LEU A 56 2.16 13.59 -30.95
C LEU A 56 1.88 14.42 -29.69
N SER A 57 1.52 15.70 -29.83
CA SER A 57 1.18 16.56 -28.69
C SER A 57 -0.01 16.01 -27.89
N ARG A 58 -0.97 15.33 -28.56
CA ARG A 58 -2.09 14.66 -27.90
C ARG A 58 -1.62 13.46 -27.05
N ALA A 59 -0.67 12.67 -27.56
CA ALA A 59 -0.08 11.56 -26.82
C ALA A 59 0.66 12.03 -25.55
N GLU A 60 1.46 13.09 -25.67
CA GLU A 60 2.21 13.67 -24.54
C GLU A 60 1.28 14.21 -23.46
N PHE A 61 0.18 14.86 -23.84
CA PHE A 61 -0.84 15.34 -22.90
C PHE A 61 -1.50 14.21 -22.11
N LEU A 62 -1.89 13.11 -22.78
CA LEU A 62 -2.51 11.95 -22.14
C LEU A 62 -1.52 11.23 -21.19
N LEU A 63 -0.25 11.13 -21.57
CA LEU A 63 0.80 10.63 -20.68
C LEU A 63 0.94 11.50 -19.43
N GLY A 64 0.94 12.83 -19.57
CA GLY A 64 0.97 13.76 -18.44
C GLY A 64 -0.17 13.53 -17.45
N ILE A 65 -1.39 13.32 -17.94
CA ILE A 65 -2.56 12.99 -17.10
C ILE A 65 -2.39 11.65 -16.39
N ALA A 66 -1.94 10.61 -17.11
CA ALA A 66 -1.74 9.29 -16.54
C ALA A 66 -0.67 9.30 -15.42
N PHE A 67 0.44 10.02 -15.63
CA PHE A 67 1.47 10.16 -14.61
C PHE A 67 1.02 10.99 -13.41
N GLY A 68 0.31 12.11 -13.63
CA GLY A 68 -0.20 12.96 -12.54
C GLY A 68 -1.24 12.25 -11.66
N THR A 69 -2.14 11.49 -12.27
CA THR A 69 -3.15 10.69 -11.54
C THR A 69 -2.54 9.51 -10.80
N ALA A 70 -1.56 8.80 -11.40
CA ALA A 70 -0.83 7.74 -10.72
C ALA A 70 -0.02 8.26 -9.51
N GLN A 71 0.62 9.43 -9.65
CA GLN A 71 1.38 10.04 -8.56
C GLN A 71 0.48 10.44 -7.38
N SER A 72 -0.70 11.00 -7.67
CA SER A 72 -1.72 11.34 -6.66
C SER A 72 -2.19 10.10 -5.87
N GLN A 73 -2.39 8.96 -6.54
CA GLN A 73 -2.73 7.70 -5.88
C GLN A 73 -1.60 7.13 -5.01
N SER A 74 -0.34 7.31 -5.39
CA SER A 74 0.81 6.91 -4.56
C SER A 74 1.03 7.81 -3.34
N THR A 75 0.50 9.04 -3.34
CA THR A 75 0.52 9.96 -2.18
C THR A 75 -0.64 9.78 -1.21
N ASP A 76 -1.55 8.82 -1.45
CA ASP A 76 -2.61 8.49 -0.50
C ASP A 76 -1.99 7.77 0.72
N SER A 77 -1.49 8.57 1.64
CA SER A 77 -0.76 8.19 2.86
C SER A 77 -1.45 7.10 3.68
N ARG A 78 -2.77 6.94 3.57
CA ARG A 78 -3.55 5.88 4.23
C ARG A 78 -3.24 4.48 3.67
N ILE A 79 -3.07 4.35 2.35
CA ILE A 79 -2.80 3.05 1.71
C ILE A 79 -1.37 2.59 2.03
N MET A 80 -0.39 3.50 1.98
CA MET A 80 0.99 3.18 2.37
C MET A 80 1.11 2.85 3.87
N GLN A 81 0.42 3.59 4.75
CA GLN A 81 0.36 3.26 6.18
C GLN A 81 -0.28 1.89 6.43
N SER A 82 -1.30 1.51 5.68
CA SER A 82 -1.94 0.19 5.80
C SER A 82 -0.99 -0.95 5.43
N LYS A 83 -0.22 -0.82 4.34
CA LYS A 83 0.76 -1.82 3.89
C LYS A 83 1.93 -1.93 4.87
N GLY A 84 2.45 -0.80 5.36
CA GLY A 84 3.50 -0.78 6.39
C GLY A 84 3.04 -1.36 7.72
N GLY A 85 1.80 -1.08 8.14
CA GLY A 85 1.19 -1.64 9.34
C GLY A 85 0.98 -3.15 9.24
N GLN A 86 0.53 -3.65 8.09
CA GLN A 86 0.36 -5.09 7.84
C GLN A 86 1.71 -5.84 7.78
N ALA A 87 2.73 -5.25 7.16
CA ALA A 87 4.08 -5.83 7.12
C ALA A 87 4.67 -5.93 8.54
N LYS A 88 4.52 -4.89 9.37
CA LYS A 88 4.90 -4.91 10.79
C LYS A 88 4.07 -5.91 11.60
N ALA A 89 2.77 -6.02 11.36
CA ALA A 89 1.92 -6.99 12.05
C ALA A 89 2.37 -8.44 11.79
N LYS A 90 2.74 -8.76 10.54
CA LYS A 90 3.31 -10.07 10.17
C LYS A 90 4.67 -10.31 10.81
N SER A 91 5.53 -9.29 10.91
CA SER A 91 6.88 -9.46 11.50
C SER A 91 6.85 -9.75 13.00
N TYR A 92 5.81 -9.31 13.72
CA TYR A 92 5.68 -9.57 15.16
C TYR A 92 5.00 -10.91 15.50
N GLN A 93 4.44 -11.61 14.52
CA GLN A 93 3.71 -12.85 14.78
C GLN A 93 4.55 -13.92 15.50
N PRO A 94 5.80 -14.21 15.08
CA PRO A 94 6.64 -15.20 15.78
C PRO A 94 6.90 -14.82 17.25
N ILE A 95 7.02 -13.53 17.53
CA ILE A 95 7.24 -13.01 18.88
C ILE A 95 5.98 -13.19 19.73
N LYS A 96 4.80 -12.92 19.17
CA LYS A 96 3.52 -13.12 19.87
C LYS A 96 3.27 -14.59 20.18
N ASP A 97 3.55 -15.48 19.23
CA ASP A 97 3.40 -16.92 19.43
C ASP A 97 4.33 -17.41 20.54
N LYS A 98 5.58 -16.93 20.56
CA LYS A 98 6.53 -17.24 21.64
C LYS A 98 6.06 -16.71 23.00
N VAL A 99 5.49 -15.51 23.05
CA VAL A 99 4.89 -14.96 24.28
C VAL A 99 3.76 -15.86 24.78
N ILE A 100 2.87 -16.32 23.91
CA ILE A 100 1.75 -17.21 24.27
C ILE A 100 2.30 -18.53 24.81
N ALA A 101 3.25 -19.16 24.11
CA ALA A 101 3.89 -20.40 24.53
C ALA A 101 4.52 -20.26 25.93
N LEU A 102 5.34 -19.23 26.15
CA LEU A 102 6.00 -19.01 27.44
C LEU A 102 5.03 -18.72 28.59
N LEU A 103 3.90 -18.06 28.32
CA LEU A 103 2.86 -17.81 29.33
C LEU A 103 2.21 -19.09 29.83
N GLU A 104 2.12 -20.11 28.97
CA GLU A 104 1.54 -21.42 29.28
C GLU A 104 2.59 -22.37 29.87
N GLU A 105 3.78 -22.44 29.28
CA GLU A 105 4.90 -23.30 29.72
C GLU A 105 5.42 -22.93 31.10
N ARG A 106 5.62 -21.63 31.37
CA ARG A 106 6.19 -21.15 32.65
C ARG A 106 5.14 -20.86 33.70
N LYS A 107 3.90 -21.26 33.45
CA LYS A 107 2.78 -21.02 34.36
C LYS A 107 3.05 -21.77 35.69
N PRO A 108 3.07 -21.07 36.84
CA PRO A 108 3.13 -21.74 38.13
C PRO A 108 1.88 -22.58 38.37
N ASP A 109 1.91 -23.58 39.25
CA ASP A 109 0.72 -24.44 39.54
C ASP A 109 -0.52 -23.63 39.94
N GLY A 110 -0.31 -22.51 40.64
CA GLY A 110 -1.38 -21.57 40.99
C GLY A 110 -1.80 -20.63 39.86
N GLY A 111 -1.09 -20.54 38.75
CA GLY A 111 -1.21 -19.48 37.76
C GLY A 111 -0.52 -18.18 38.19
N TRP A 112 -0.44 -17.23 37.26
CA TRP A 112 0.22 -15.95 37.49
C TRP A 112 -0.58 -15.06 38.44
N LYS A 113 0.09 -14.42 39.42
CA LYS A 113 -0.58 -13.51 40.37
C LYS A 113 -1.01 -12.20 39.68
N SER A 114 -0.25 -11.75 38.67
CA SER A 114 -0.56 -10.54 37.91
C SER A 114 0.06 -10.60 36.51
N LYS A 115 -0.46 -9.77 35.59
CA LYS A 115 0.13 -9.60 34.25
C LYS A 115 1.58 -9.13 34.32
N VAL A 116 1.88 -8.20 35.24
CA VAL A 116 3.23 -7.65 35.41
C VAL A 116 4.22 -8.74 35.85
N GLN A 117 3.81 -9.62 36.76
CA GLN A 117 4.63 -10.75 37.20
C GLN A 117 4.94 -11.69 36.03
N ALA A 118 3.91 -12.06 35.26
CA ALA A 118 4.07 -12.92 34.09
C ALA A 118 5.02 -12.31 33.05
N ILE A 119 4.83 -11.03 32.71
CA ILE A 119 5.68 -10.32 31.74
C ILE A 119 7.13 -10.28 32.22
N ASN A 120 7.39 -9.92 33.48
CA ASN A 120 8.75 -9.88 34.02
C ASN A 120 9.45 -11.25 33.98
N ASN A 121 8.71 -12.35 34.06
CA ASN A 121 9.30 -13.69 34.04
C ASN A 121 9.64 -14.20 32.64
N ILE A 122 8.86 -13.79 31.63
CA ILE A 122 9.04 -14.26 30.24
C ILE A 122 9.91 -13.32 29.40
N ILE A 123 10.07 -12.05 29.79
CA ILE A 123 10.65 -11.01 28.94
C ILE A 123 12.08 -11.31 28.49
N GLU A 124 12.90 -11.86 29.38
CA GLU A 124 14.28 -12.23 29.07
C GLU A 124 14.30 -13.36 28.03
N SER A 125 13.49 -14.41 28.23
CA SER A 125 13.38 -15.54 27.29
C SER A 125 12.82 -15.14 25.93
N VAL A 126 11.93 -14.16 25.87
CA VAL A 126 11.46 -13.57 24.60
C VAL A 126 12.58 -12.79 23.92
N GLY A 127 13.40 -12.05 24.68
CA GLY A 127 14.57 -11.33 24.16
C GLY A 127 15.63 -12.25 23.59
N THR A 128 15.94 -13.35 24.29
CA THR A 128 16.87 -14.39 23.80
C THR A 128 16.36 -15.00 22.50
N PHE A 129 15.09 -15.40 22.44
CA PHE A 129 14.47 -15.93 21.22
C PHE A 129 14.58 -14.99 20.01
N ILE A 130 14.35 -13.68 20.21
CA ILE A 130 14.48 -12.68 19.14
C ILE A 130 15.90 -12.61 18.59
N THR A 131 16.89 -12.74 19.49
CA THR A 131 18.32 -12.70 19.14
C THR A 131 18.73 -13.97 18.40
N ASP A 132 18.33 -15.14 18.93
CA ASP A 132 18.69 -16.45 18.39
C ASP A 132 18.09 -16.67 16.99
N GLU A 133 16.82 -16.31 16.81
CA GLU A 133 16.10 -16.42 15.52
C GLU A 133 16.40 -15.25 14.57
N ARG A 134 17.26 -14.30 14.98
CA ARG A 134 17.65 -13.11 14.20
C ARG A 134 16.44 -12.35 13.62
N ILE A 135 15.39 -12.17 14.43
CA ILE A 135 14.16 -11.53 13.98
C ILE A 135 14.45 -10.04 13.72
N ALA A 136 14.43 -9.64 12.45
CA ALA A 136 14.74 -8.28 12.01
C ALA A 136 13.84 -7.19 12.64
N ALA A 137 12.64 -7.57 13.10
CA ALA A 137 11.71 -6.67 13.78
C ALA A 137 11.88 -6.66 15.30
N ALA A 138 13.11 -6.78 15.80
CA ALA A 138 13.40 -6.71 17.24
C ALA A 138 12.92 -5.37 17.82
N PRO A 139 11.92 -5.36 18.72
CA PRO A 139 11.41 -4.13 19.31
C PRO A 139 12.40 -3.59 20.34
N SER A 140 12.62 -2.28 20.34
CA SER A 140 13.50 -1.60 21.30
C SER A 140 13.04 -1.74 22.76
N ASN A 141 11.75 -1.96 22.99
CA ASN A 141 11.17 -2.11 24.32
C ASN A 141 10.10 -3.22 24.35
N LEU A 142 10.48 -4.42 24.81
CA LEU A 142 9.57 -5.57 24.88
C LEU A 142 8.46 -5.42 25.93
N LYS A 143 8.76 -4.85 27.10
CA LYS A 143 7.81 -4.78 28.22
C LYS A 143 6.56 -3.95 27.89
N PRO A 144 6.68 -2.70 27.38
CA PRO A 144 5.52 -1.92 26.97
C PRO A 144 4.77 -2.56 25.80
N LEU A 145 5.49 -3.20 24.87
CA LEU A 145 4.92 -3.85 23.71
C LEU A 145 4.02 -5.03 24.10
N ILE A 146 4.53 -5.96 24.92
CA ILE A 146 3.75 -7.10 25.43
C ILE A 146 2.57 -6.61 26.27
N THR A 147 2.74 -5.53 27.03
CA THR A 147 1.66 -4.89 27.78
C THR A 147 0.55 -4.40 26.85
N SER A 148 0.91 -3.77 25.73
CA SER A 148 -0.04 -3.31 24.70
C SER A 148 -0.77 -4.49 24.05
N TRP A 149 -0.04 -5.54 23.66
CA TRP A 149 -0.63 -6.76 23.09
C TRP A 149 -1.58 -7.46 24.06
N SER A 150 -1.32 -7.42 25.37
CA SER A 150 -2.26 -7.96 26.37
C SER A 150 -3.64 -7.28 26.39
N LYS A 151 -3.79 -6.13 25.71
CA LYS A 151 -5.03 -5.37 25.56
C LYS A 151 -5.61 -5.45 24.15
N GLN A 152 -4.75 -5.36 23.14
CA GLN A 152 -5.12 -5.15 21.73
C GLN A 152 -5.05 -6.42 20.87
N ASP A 153 -4.21 -7.39 21.23
CA ASP A 153 -4.02 -8.61 20.46
C ASP A 153 -4.88 -9.75 21.04
N ASP A 154 -5.74 -10.35 20.23
CA ASP A 154 -6.70 -11.34 20.70
C ASP A 154 -6.03 -12.60 21.26
N GLY A 155 -4.99 -13.10 20.59
CA GLY A 155 -4.25 -14.30 21.01
C GLY A 155 -3.53 -14.08 22.33
N VAL A 156 -2.72 -13.02 22.42
CA VAL A 156 -1.97 -12.68 23.64
C VAL A 156 -2.93 -12.35 24.79
N ARG A 157 -4.00 -11.59 24.53
CA ARG A 157 -5.02 -11.27 25.53
C ARG A 157 -5.73 -12.53 26.04
N ALA A 158 -6.08 -13.47 25.17
CA ALA A 158 -6.68 -14.74 25.57
C ALA A 158 -5.73 -15.56 26.44
N ALA A 159 -4.45 -15.67 26.07
CA ALA A 159 -3.43 -16.35 26.87
C ALA A 159 -3.32 -15.75 28.28
N PHE A 160 -3.21 -14.43 28.41
CA PHE A 160 -3.20 -13.78 29.73
C PHE A 160 -4.48 -14.04 30.54
N LYS A 161 -5.66 -14.09 29.90
CA LYS A 161 -6.92 -14.41 30.60
C LYS A 161 -6.95 -15.84 31.11
N ARG A 162 -6.34 -16.80 30.40
CA ARG A 162 -6.23 -18.20 30.81
C ARG A 162 -5.22 -18.42 31.95
N THR A 163 -4.14 -17.65 31.95
CA THR A 163 -2.98 -17.94 32.81
C THR A 163 -2.88 -17.05 34.05
N VAL A 164 -3.48 -15.85 34.04
CA VAL A 164 -3.47 -14.91 35.17
C VAL A 164 -4.72 -15.10 36.04
N LYS A 165 -4.52 -15.20 37.36
CA LYS A 165 -5.62 -15.25 38.32
C LYS A 165 -6.52 -14.02 38.19
N ARG A 166 -7.83 -14.24 38.09
CA ARG A 166 -8.80 -13.18 38.42
C ARG A 166 -8.79 -12.99 39.94
N ARG A 167 -8.59 -11.75 40.41
CA ARG A 167 -8.99 -11.40 41.77
C ARG A 167 -10.49 -11.71 41.87
N LYS A 168 -10.88 -12.60 42.79
CA LYS A 168 -12.28 -12.67 43.24
C LYS A 168 -12.59 -11.30 43.86
N SER A 169 -13.57 -10.61 43.30
CA SER A 169 -14.22 -9.47 43.96
C SER A 169 -15.18 -9.99 45.01
#